data_AF-A2EYM9-F1
#
_entry.id   AF-A2EYM9-F1
#
_cell.length_a   1.000
_cell.length_b   1.000
_cell.length_c   1.000
_cell.angle_alpha   90.00
_cell.angle_beta   90.00
_cell.angle_gamma   90.00
#
_symmetry.space_group_name_H-M   'P 1'
#
loop_
_entity.id
_entity.type
_entity.pdbx_description
1 polymer ?
#
loop_
_entity_poly.entity_id
_entity_poly.type
_entity_poly.pdbx_seq_one_letter_code
_entity_poly.pdbx_strand_id
1 'polypeptide(L)'
;MNNNTLKPKNIVAPKYVYMDGDRTEIYVICLSIVNGLSMDQIDPTLYPQIQVNLKQDRERYQVQGNKSAVDQINKSLAFIYDYNIEQQRKDEKMRYLSEIAFTDADVQQCLQDVIEGKEVDLRTPQFRKALMQKFRTAKYEAIQKTDYVLADAIERGINGLIVFENQEKVLKAQERLLNQKSKRMQRVQNSIDRKEKSWDIEIQNTENQKNREIDNLKKCKERDLKRFESEWAKSPKQPFRPSTYLIDAKRKVDFYKNLERCDALDEALKAANDLEAKEKKDYQDHLDLEYNRRCGDIESKYDNRISEKETFYTNTLQRMRNQKESDINSLKKGLAFLESRHLMGVDESMIVVEDKSSDEEDSSQLPPLSPKPNTSSQPSPPREARTTQRSPRRTPHTARTPRSPRSPRIANNEPEYQLTESRAKFVQRRAYNYLLYTRANVKSPSKRVVD
;
A
#
# COMPACT_ATOMS: atom_id res chain seq x y z
N MET A 1 -59.95 61.07 -14.60
CA MET A 1 -59.89 59.67 -15.08
C MET A 1 -58.54 59.11 -14.67
N ASN A 2 -58.48 58.38 -13.56
CA ASN A 2 -57.22 57.83 -13.04
C ASN A 2 -57.07 56.38 -13.51
N ASN A 3 -56.11 56.15 -14.41
CA ASN A 3 -55.69 54.83 -14.85
C ASN A 3 -54.85 54.19 -13.74
N ASN A 4 -55.48 53.31 -12.95
CA ASN A 4 -54.78 52.40 -12.05
C ASN A 4 -54.17 51.25 -12.87
N THR A 5 -52.87 51.33 -13.14
CA THR A 5 -52.08 50.22 -13.66
C THR A 5 -51.75 49.26 -12.51
N LEU A 6 -52.47 48.14 -12.47
CA LEU A 6 -52.17 47.00 -11.60
C LEU A 6 -50.77 46.45 -11.93
N LYS A 7 -49.85 46.51 -10.96
CA LYS A 7 -48.56 45.81 -11.04
C LYS A 7 -48.81 44.29 -11.02
N PRO A 8 -48.14 43.50 -11.88
CA PRO A 8 -48.29 42.05 -11.88
C PRO A 8 -47.76 41.45 -10.56
N LYS A 9 -48.52 40.52 -9.99
CA LYS A 9 -48.09 39.71 -8.83
C LYS A 9 -46.87 38.88 -9.22
N ASN A 10 -45.80 38.94 -8.43
CA ASN A 10 -44.67 38.00 -8.54
C ASN A 10 -45.17 36.58 -8.27
N ILE A 11 -45.30 35.79 -9.32
CA ILE A 11 -45.60 34.35 -9.23
C ILE A 11 -44.28 33.67 -8.84
N VAL A 12 -44.21 33.17 -7.60
CA VAL A 12 -43.10 32.33 -7.12
C VAL A 12 -43.24 30.97 -7.79
N ALA A 13 -42.19 30.49 -8.47
CA ALA A 13 -42.20 29.18 -9.10
C ALA A 13 -42.45 28.08 -8.05
N PRO A 14 -43.24 27.04 -8.38
CA PRO A 14 -43.50 25.95 -7.45
C PRO A 14 -42.19 25.23 -7.08
N LYS A 15 -42.04 24.93 -5.78
CA LYS A 15 -40.85 24.28 -5.21
C LYS A 15 -40.64 22.87 -5.77
N TYR A 16 -41.72 22.18 -6.13
CA TYR A 16 -41.70 20.85 -6.69
C TYR A 16 -42.33 20.85 -8.09
N VAL A 17 -41.72 20.11 -9.00
CA VAL A 17 -42.18 19.87 -10.38
C VAL A 17 -43.33 18.86 -10.40
N TYR A 18 -43.32 17.91 -9.45
CA TYR A 18 -44.42 16.97 -9.23
C TYR A 18 -44.86 17.02 -7.77
N MET A 19 -46.16 17.29 -7.55
CA MET A 19 -46.77 17.33 -6.23
C MET A 19 -47.81 16.23 -6.04
N ASP A 20 -48.01 15.81 -4.79
CA ASP A 20 -49.09 14.89 -4.45
C ASP A 20 -50.45 15.57 -4.65
N GLY A 21 -51.27 15.00 -5.54
CA GLY A 21 -52.51 15.60 -6.02
C GLY A 21 -52.48 16.09 -7.47
N ASP A 22 -51.32 16.20 -8.10
CA ASP A 22 -51.23 16.36 -9.56
C ASP A 22 -51.69 15.06 -10.24
N ARG A 23 -52.48 15.14 -11.32
CA ARG A 23 -52.91 13.97 -12.12
C ARG A 23 -51.77 13.33 -12.93
N THR A 24 -50.54 13.43 -12.45
CA THR A 24 -49.36 12.89 -13.12
C THR A 24 -49.17 11.44 -12.71
N GLU A 25 -49.14 10.54 -13.69
CA GLU A 25 -48.88 9.13 -13.42
C GLU A 25 -47.44 8.92 -12.92
N ILE A 26 -47.25 8.04 -11.93
CA ILE A 26 -45.94 7.74 -11.33
C ILE A 26 -44.91 7.30 -12.37
N TYR A 27 -45.35 6.65 -13.44
CA TYR A 27 -44.49 6.26 -14.56
C TYR A 27 -43.83 7.47 -15.24
N VAL A 28 -44.56 8.57 -15.43
CA VAL A 28 -44.04 9.81 -16.03
C VAL A 28 -42.96 10.42 -15.14
N ILE A 29 -43.17 10.37 -13.83
CA ILE A 29 -42.20 10.84 -12.83
C ILE A 29 -40.92 9.98 -12.90
N CYS A 30 -41.06 8.65 -12.96
CA CYS A 30 -39.93 7.73 -13.09
C CYS A 30 -39.14 7.96 -14.38
N LEU A 31 -39.83 8.19 -15.51
CA LEU A 31 -39.19 8.51 -16.78
C LEU A 31 -38.42 9.83 -16.71
N SER A 32 -38.98 10.86 -16.07
CA SER A 32 -38.29 12.13 -15.85
C SER A 32 -37.04 11.97 -14.99
N ILE A 33 -37.08 11.13 -13.95
CA ILE A 33 -35.91 10.78 -13.13
C ILE A 33 -34.83 10.08 -13.97
N VAL A 34 -35.21 9.11 -14.80
CA VAL A 34 -34.29 8.42 -15.71
C VAL A 34 -33.62 9.41 -16.68
N ASN A 35 -34.36 10.44 -17.09
CA ASN A 35 -33.88 11.52 -17.95
C ASN A 35 -33.11 12.63 -17.19
N GLY A 36 -32.87 12.49 -15.88
CA GLY A 36 -32.03 13.38 -15.10
C GLY A 36 -32.76 14.41 -14.24
N LEU A 37 -34.07 14.25 -13.99
CA LEU A 37 -34.76 15.04 -12.98
C LEU A 37 -34.23 14.70 -11.58
N SER A 38 -33.92 15.73 -10.81
CA SER A 38 -33.40 15.58 -9.46
C SER A 38 -34.52 15.33 -8.44
N MET A 39 -34.24 14.53 -7.42
CA MET A 39 -35.23 14.08 -6.42
C MET A 39 -35.74 15.20 -5.51
N ASP A 40 -34.98 16.29 -5.35
CA ASP A 40 -35.34 17.49 -4.60
C ASP A 40 -36.48 18.29 -5.25
N GLN A 41 -36.75 18.04 -6.53
CA GLN A 41 -37.84 18.65 -7.30
C GLN A 41 -39.13 17.82 -7.27
N ILE A 42 -39.18 16.74 -6.50
CA ILE A 42 -40.33 15.84 -6.37
C ILE A 42 -40.80 15.87 -4.92
N ASP A 43 -42.12 15.99 -4.73
CA ASP A 43 -42.72 15.96 -3.40
C ASP A 43 -42.39 14.64 -2.65
N PRO A 44 -41.82 14.70 -1.43
CA PRO A 44 -41.43 13.51 -0.67
C PRO A 44 -42.56 12.53 -0.36
N THR A 45 -43.82 12.98 -0.35
CA THR A 45 -45.01 12.12 -0.20
C THR A 45 -45.11 11.05 -1.30
N LEU A 46 -44.56 11.33 -2.49
CA LEU A 46 -44.56 10.42 -3.64
C LEU A 46 -43.42 9.38 -3.58
N TYR A 47 -42.42 9.55 -2.72
CA TYR A 47 -41.23 8.69 -2.67
C TYR A 47 -41.54 7.21 -2.44
N PRO A 48 -42.48 6.79 -1.57
CA PRO A 48 -42.80 5.37 -1.39
C PRO A 48 -43.31 4.71 -2.68
N GLN A 49 -44.10 5.45 -3.47
CA GLN A 49 -44.69 4.97 -4.71
C GLN A 49 -43.67 4.94 -5.86
N ILE A 50 -42.81 5.97 -5.93
CA ILE A 50 -41.72 6.07 -6.91
C ILE A 50 -40.64 5.01 -6.65
N GLN A 51 -40.29 4.75 -5.39
CA GLN A 51 -39.23 3.81 -5.02
C GLN A 51 -39.47 2.40 -5.57
N VAL A 52 -40.72 1.93 -5.56
CA VAL A 52 -41.09 0.61 -6.09
C VAL A 52 -40.86 0.55 -7.60
N ASN A 53 -41.32 1.57 -8.32
CA ASN A 53 -41.22 1.63 -9.79
C ASN A 53 -39.76 1.82 -10.25
N LEU A 54 -38.99 2.68 -9.57
CA LEU A 54 -37.55 2.85 -9.86
C LEU A 54 -36.76 1.54 -9.69
N LYS A 55 -37.08 0.70 -8.69
CA LYS A 55 -36.42 -0.61 -8.54
C LYS A 55 -36.69 -1.53 -9.73
N GLN A 56 -37.93 -1.56 -10.21
CA GLN A 56 -38.31 -2.34 -11.38
C GLN A 56 -37.66 -1.81 -12.67
N ASP A 57 -37.63 -0.49 -12.85
CA ASP A 57 -36.99 0.15 -13.99
C ASP A 57 -35.47 -0.06 -13.98
N ARG A 58 -34.83 -0.06 -12.81
CA ARG A 58 -33.41 -0.39 -12.68
C ARG A 58 -33.09 -1.76 -13.27
N GLU A 59 -33.88 -2.78 -12.91
CA GLU A 59 -33.71 -4.15 -13.41
C GLU A 59 -33.89 -4.21 -14.92
N ARG A 60 -34.91 -3.51 -15.46
CA ARG A 60 -35.15 -3.40 -16.91
C ARG A 60 -33.97 -2.75 -17.65
N TYR A 61 -33.51 -1.58 -17.19
CA TYR A 61 -32.41 -0.86 -17.84
C TYR A 61 -31.05 -1.57 -17.67
N GLN A 62 -30.90 -2.36 -16.61
CA GLN A 62 -29.72 -3.22 -16.42
C GLN A 62 -29.66 -4.35 -17.45
N VAL A 63 -30.79 -5.01 -17.76
CA VAL A 63 -30.87 -6.01 -18.83
C VAL A 63 -30.62 -5.38 -20.20
N GLN A 64 -31.09 -4.15 -20.42
CA GLN A 64 -30.87 -3.39 -21.67
C GLN A 64 -29.45 -2.82 -21.82
N GLY A 65 -28.60 -2.90 -20.78
CA GLY A 65 -27.24 -2.37 -20.81
C GLY A 65 -27.13 -0.85 -20.75
N ASN A 66 -28.20 -0.13 -20.39
CA ASN A 66 -28.19 1.34 -20.29
C ASN A 66 -27.62 1.81 -18.94
N LYS A 67 -26.30 1.95 -18.88
CA LYS A 67 -25.57 2.35 -17.66
C LYS A 67 -25.99 3.73 -17.14
N SER A 68 -26.26 4.70 -18.03
CA SER A 68 -26.63 6.06 -17.63
C SER A 68 -27.97 6.10 -16.88
N ALA A 69 -28.98 5.38 -17.38
CA ALA A 69 -30.27 5.27 -16.72
C ALA A 69 -30.14 4.59 -15.36
N VAL A 70 -29.37 3.50 -15.28
CA VAL A 70 -29.11 2.77 -14.03
C VAL A 70 -28.43 3.67 -12.99
N ASP A 71 -27.45 4.48 -13.40
CA ASP A 71 -26.76 5.41 -12.50
C ASP A 71 -27.69 6.50 -11.95
N GLN A 72 -28.58 7.05 -12.78
CA GLN A 72 -29.56 8.05 -12.32
C GLN A 72 -30.59 7.45 -11.37
N ILE A 73 -31.06 6.23 -11.66
CA ILE A 73 -31.98 5.50 -10.77
C ILE A 73 -31.30 5.20 -9.43
N ASN A 74 -30.04 4.76 -9.43
CA ASN A 74 -29.30 4.47 -8.21
C ASN A 74 -29.09 5.71 -7.34
N LYS A 75 -28.76 6.86 -7.94
CA LYS A 75 -28.67 8.14 -7.23
C LYS A 75 -30.00 8.52 -6.58
N SER A 76 -31.09 8.34 -7.31
CA SER A 76 -32.44 8.67 -6.85
C SER A 76 -32.90 7.76 -5.71
N LEU A 77 -32.61 6.45 -5.80
CA LEU A 77 -32.88 5.50 -4.72
C LEU A 77 -32.04 5.78 -3.47
N ALA A 78 -30.78 6.21 -3.63
CA ALA A 78 -29.93 6.62 -2.52
C ALA A 78 -30.49 7.87 -1.82
N PHE A 79 -30.93 8.87 -2.58
CA PHE A 79 -31.56 10.07 -2.03
C PHE A 79 -32.81 9.75 -1.19
N ILE A 80 -33.71 8.88 -1.71
CA ILE A 80 -34.90 8.44 -0.97
C ILE A 80 -34.52 7.73 0.33
N TYR A 81 -33.48 6.91 0.30
CA TYR A 81 -32.99 6.19 1.48
C TYR A 81 -32.47 7.16 2.55
N ASP A 82 -31.64 8.13 2.17
CA ASP A 82 -31.09 9.14 3.08
C ASP A 82 -32.20 10.00 3.68
N TYR A 83 -33.19 10.41 2.88
CA TYR A 83 -34.36 11.15 3.35
C TYR A 83 -35.16 10.39 4.41
N ASN A 84 -35.40 9.09 4.20
CA ASN A 84 -36.14 8.25 5.15
C ASN A 84 -35.40 8.09 6.48
N ILE A 85 -34.07 7.94 6.45
CA ILE A 85 -33.25 7.90 7.68
C ILE A 85 -33.35 9.22 8.43
N GLU A 86 -33.28 10.35 7.71
CA GLU A 86 -33.36 11.66 8.35
C GLU A 86 -34.74 11.92 8.97
N GLN A 87 -35.82 11.48 8.32
CA GLN A 87 -37.17 11.54 8.90
C GLN A 87 -37.32 10.66 10.14
N GLN A 88 -36.83 9.42 10.11
CA GLN A 88 -36.83 8.55 11.29
C GLN A 88 -36.10 9.19 12.47
N ARG A 89 -34.95 9.85 12.23
CA ARG A 89 -34.25 10.61 13.28
C ARG A 89 -35.05 11.79 13.81
N LYS A 90 -35.82 12.49 12.96
CA LYS A 90 -36.69 13.59 13.38
C LYS A 90 -37.89 13.08 14.20
N ASP A 91 -38.49 11.98 13.77
CA ASP A 91 -39.60 11.34 14.47
C ASP A 91 -39.18 10.72 15.81
N GLU A 92 -38.00 10.08 15.88
CA GLU A 92 -37.40 9.61 17.13
C GLU A 92 -37.11 10.78 18.09
N LYS A 93 -36.59 11.90 17.56
CA LYS A 93 -36.37 13.12 18.34
C LYS A 93 -37.68 13.71 18.87
N MET A 94 -38.76 13.68 18.10
CA MET A 94 -40.08 14.13 18.52
C MET A 94 -40.75 13.19 19.52
N ARG A 95 -40.60 11.87 19.34
CA ARG A 95 -41.06 10.85 20.32
C ARG A 95 -40.34 10.98 21.66
N TYR A 96 -39.02 11.17 21.63
CA TYR A 96 -38.22 11.45 22.83
C TYR A 96 -38.69 12.72 23.55
N LEU A 97 -39.19 13.73 22.82
CA LEU A 97 -39.75 14.94 23.42
C LEU A 97 -41.17 14.73 23.99
N SER A 98 -41.99 13.84 23.40
CA SER A 98 -43.36 13.57 23.87
C SER A 98 -43.44 12.56 25.02
N GLU A 99 -42.47 11.65 25.17
CA GLU A 99 -42.39 10.71 26.31
C GLU A 99 -41.93 11.41 27.61
N ILE A 100 -41.55 12.69 27.53
CA ILE A 100 -41.06 13.51 28.63
C ILE A 100 -42.07 14.63 28.93
N ALA A 101 -43.29 14.26 29.32
CA ALA A 101 -44.25 15.21 29.90
C ALA A 101 -44.13 15.14 31.43
N PHE A 102 -43.28 15.99 32.02
CA PHE A 102 -43.12 16.08 33.47
C PHE A 102 -44.31 16.80 34.12
N THR A 103 -44.79 16.27 35.25
CA THR A 103 -45.77 16.96 36.09
C THR A 103 -45.07 17.90 37.08
N ASP A 104 -45.65 19.08 37.34
CA ASP A 104 -45.06 20.08 38.26
C ASP A 104 -44.92 19.52 39.70
N ALA A 105 -45.67 18.46 40.04
CA ALA A 105 -45.57 17.70 41.28
C ALA A 105 -44.25 16.92 41.42
N ASP A 106 -43.73 16.31 40.35
CA ASP A 106 -42.48 15.54 40.38
C ASP A 106 -41.28 16.45 40.64
N VAL A 107 -41.36 17.68 40.11
CA VAL A 107 -40.37 18.74 40.29
C VAL A 107 -40.36 19.25 41.73
N GLN A 108 -41.54 19.40 42.35
CA GLN A 108 -41.66 19.79 43.76
C GLN A 108 -41.23 18.69 44.73
N GLN A 109 -41.53 17.43 44.41
CA GLN A 109 -41.07 16.30 45.20
C GLN A 109 -39.54 16.20 45.18
N CYS A 110 -38.93 16.38 44.01
CA CYS A 110 -37.47 16.47 43.91
C CYS A 110 -36.88 17.70 44.61
N LEU A 111 -37.61 18.83 44.64
CA LEU A 111 -37.20 20.00 45.42
C LEU A 111 -37.12 19.67 46.91
N GLN A 112 -38.14 18.98 47.42
CA GLN A 112 -38.24 18.52 48.79
C GLN A 112 -37.16 17.48 49.12
N ASP A 113 -36.92 16.51 48.23
CA ASP A 113 -35.91 15.47 48.41
C ASP A 113 -34.48 16.05 48.47
N VAL A 114 -34.16 17.07 47.65
CA VAL A 114 -32.87 17.77 47.74
C VAL A 114 -32.73 18.56 49.05
N ILE A 115 -33.80 19.21 49.52
CA ILE A 115 -33.80 19.92 50.81
C ILE A 115 -33.59 18.93 51.97
N GLU A 116 -34.15 17.73 51.86
CA GLU A 116 -34.00 16.64 52.84
C GLU A 116 -32.69 15.86 52.70
N GLY A 117 -31.85 16.17 51.69
CA GLY A 117 -30.56 15.54 51.45
C GLY A 117 -30.64 14.12 50.86
N LYS A 118 -31.77 13.77 50.23
CA LYS A 118 -31.97 12.49 49.54
C LYS A 118 -31.42 12.55 48.11
N GLU A 119 -30.99 11.39 47.59
CA GLU A 119 -30.57 11.27 46.20
C GLU A 119 -31.78 11.44 45.27
N VAL A 120 -31.71 12.44 44.40
CA VAL A 120 -32.73 12.69 43.38
C VAL A 120 -32.37 11.97 42.08
N ASP A 121 -33.35 11.38 41.41
CA ASP A 121 -33.14 10.72 40.12
C ASP A 121 -32.96 11.77 39.00
N LEU A 122 -31.71 12.05 38.64
CA LEU A 122 -31.31 13.12 37.73
C LEU A 122 -31.12 12.66 36.27
N ARG A 123 -31.65 11.49 35.90
CA ARG A 123 -31.35 10.82 34.61
C ARG A 123 -31.63 11.68 33.37
N THR A 124 -32.64 12.54 33.38
CA THR A 124 -33.05 13.29 32.18
C THR A 124 -32.47 14.71 32.15
N PRO A 125 -31.74 15.14 31.09
CA PRO A 125 -31.17 16.48 30.99
C PRO A 125 -32.20 17.63 31.04
N GLN A 126 -33.39 17.40 30.49
CA GLN A 126 -34.48 18.38 30.50
C GLN A 126 -35.07 18.55 31.90
N PHE A 127 -35.20 17.46 32.65
CA PHE A 127 -35.62 17.47 34.06
C PHE A 127 -34.70 18.36 34.88
N ARG A 128 -33.38 18.18 34.71
CA ARG A 128 -32.37 18.99 35.41
C ARG A 128 -32.46 20.48 35.14
N LYS A 129 -32.69 20.89 33.89
CA LYS A 129 -32.84 22.32 33.54
C LYS A 129 -34.08 22.92 34.20
N ALA A 130 -35.22 22.21 34.17
CA ALA A 130 -36.45 22.64 34.81
C ALA A 130 -36.28 22.70 36.35
N LEU A 131 -35.63 21.69 36.93
CA LEU A 131 -35.32 21.60 38.35
C LEU A 131 -34.38 22.75 38.80
N MET A 132 -33.33 23.05 38.03
CA MET A 132 -32.44 24.20 38.27
C MET A 132 -33.18 25.53 38.26
N GLN A 133 -34.10 25.73 37.31
CA GLN A 133 -34.90 26.95 37.25
C GLN A 133 -35.81 27.08 38.47
N LYS A 134 -36.43 25.98 38.91
CA LYS A 134 -37.32 25.94 40.08
C LYS A 134 -36.56 26.08 41.40
N PHE A 135 -35.35 25.54 41.52
CA PHE A 135 -34.47 25.83 42.66
C PHE A 135 -34.05 27.29 42.72
N ARG A 136 -33.75 27.91 41.57
CA ARG A 136 -33.44 29.35 41.54
C ARG A 136 -34.64 30.18 42.00
N THR A 137 -35.85 29.90 41.53
CA THR A 137 -37.06 30.62 41.96
C THR A 137 -37.34 30.41 43.45
N ALA A 138 -37.25 29.17 43.95
CA ALA A 138 -37.44 28.86 45.37
C ALA A 138 -36.39 29.54 46.26
N LYS A 139 -35.13 29.63 45.82
CA LYS A 139 -34.08 30.40 46.51
C LYS A 139 -34.44 31.87 46.61
N TYR A 140 -34.87 32.49 45.51
CA TYR A 140 -35.28 33.90 45.52
C TYR A 140 -36.47 34.15 46.45
N GLU A 141 -37.46 33.25 46.46
CA GLU A 141 -38.60 33.33 47.37
C GLU A 141 -38.20 33.17 48.84
N ALA A 142 -37.28 32.24 49.16
CA ALA A 142 -36.77 32.06 50.52
C ALA A 142 -36.00 33.30 51.02
N ILE A 143 -35.18 33.92 50.15
CA ILE A 143 -34.48 35.18 50.46
C ILE A 143 -35.47 36.32 50.69
N GLN A 144 -36.51 36.45 49.87
CA GLN A 144 -37.55 37.47 50.06
C GLN A 144 -38.30 37.30 51.39
N LYS A 145 -38.49 36.05 51.84
CA LYS A 145 -39.10 35.72 53.13
C LYS A 145 -38.11 35.77 54.31
N THR A 146 -36.86 36.19 54.09
CA THR A 146 -35.77 36.23 55.09
C THR A 146 -35.42 34.86 55.72
N ASP A 147 -35.78 33.75 55.06
CA ASP A 147 -35.42 32.40 55.50
C ASP A 147 -34.09 31.96 54.88
N TYR A 148 -33.01 32.38 55.52
CA TYR A 148 -31.65 32.11 55.05
C TYR A 148 -31.25 30.64 55.17
N VAL A 149 -31.84 29.88 56.11
CA VAL A 149 -31.54 28.46 56.30
C VAL A 149 -32.06 27.66 55.11
N LEU A 150 -33.28 27.94 54.67
CA LEU A 150 -33.87 27.33 53.49
C LEU A 150 -33.12 27.74 52.21
N ALA A 151 -32.73 29.01 52.09
CA ALA A 151 -31.98 29.51 50.94
C ALA A 151 -30.61 28.81 50.78
N ASP A 152 -29.90 28.54 51.89
CA ASP A 152 -28.62 27.82 51.89
C ASP A 152 -28.79 26.32 51.54
N ALA A 153 -29.85 25.67 52.04
CA ALA A 153 -30.16 24.28 51.67
C ALA A 153 -30.43 24.15 50.15
N ILE A 154 -31.19 25.09 49.59
CA ILE A 154 -31.46 25.14 48.15
C ILE A 154 -30.17 25.39 47.34
N GLU A 155 -29.28 26.27 47.82
CA GLU A 155 -28.00 26.54 47.18
C GLU A 155 -27.08 25.31 47.14
N ARG A 156 -27.04 24.52 48.22
CA ARG A 156 -26.34 23.23 48.23
C ARG A 156 -26.91 22.26 47.19
N GLY A 157 -28.23 22.23 47.05
CA GLY A 157 -28.93 21.47 46.00
C GLY A 157 -28.54 21.88 44.57
N ILE A 158 -28.52 23.18 44.30
CA ILE A 158 -28.08 23.75 43.01
C ILE A 158 -26.63 23.36 42.73
N ASN A 159 -25.75 23.48 43.72
CA ASN A 159 -24.34 23.12 43.55
C ASN A 159 -24.16 21.62 43.30
N GLY A 160 -24.92 20.75 43.97
CA GLY A 160 -24.95 19.31 43.71
C GLY A 160 -25.35 18.96 42.27
N LEU A 161 -26.38 19.63 41.74
CA LEU A 161 -26.80 19.49 40.35
C LEU A 161 -25.73 19.90 39.34
N ILE A 162 -25.05 21.02 39.61
CA ILE A 162 -23.96 21.52 38.77
C ILE A 162 -22.79 20.52 38.77
N VAL A 163 -22.42 20.00 39.94
CA VAL A 163 -21.37 18.97 40.07
C VAL A 163 -21.74 17.73 39.27
N PHE A 164 -22.99 17.26 39.37
CA PHE A 164 -23.47 16.10 38.61
C PHE A 164 -23.47 16.35 37.09
N GLU A 165 -23.89 17.53 36.63
CA GLU A 165 -23.82 17.89 35.20
C GLU A 165 -22.37 17.90 34.69
N ASN A 166 -21.44 18.44 35.49
CA ASN A 166 -20.02 18.42 35.15
C ASN A 166 -19.45 17.01 35.11
N GLN A 167 -19.80 16.15 36.07
CA GLN A 167 -19.41 14.74 36.08
C GLN A 167 -19.89 14.01 34.82
N GLU A 168 -21.15 14.20 34.42
CA GLU A 168 -21.68 13.58 33.20
C GLU A 168 -20.98 14.10 31.93
N LYS A 169 -20.67 15.41 31.86
CA LYS A 169 -19.89 15.98 30.75
C LYS A 169 -18.50 15.35 30.67
N VAL A 170 -17.83 15.17 31.81
CA VAL A 170 -16.53 14.50 31.89
C VAL A 170 -16.65 13.03 31.44
N LEU A 171 -17.66 12.29 31.90
CA LEU A 171 -17.89 10.90 31.46
C LEU A 171 -18.14 10.81 29.95
N LYS A 172 -18.97 11.69 29.39
CA LYS A 172 -19.21 11.77 27.94
C LYS A 172 -17.94 12.11 27.16
N ALA A 173 -17.12 13.03 27.68
CA ALA A 173 -15.84 13.37 27.07
C ALA A 173 -14.86 12.18 27.10
N GLN A 174 -14.80 11.46 28.22
CA GLN A 174 -14.01 10.23 28.35
C GLN A 174 -14.48 9.16 27.37
N GLU A 175 -15.79 8.93 27.25
CA GLU A 175 -16.36 7.96 26.32
C GLU A 175 -16.05 8.32 24.86
N ARG A 176 -16.19 9.59 24.47
CA ARG A 176 -15.81 10.08 23.13
C ARG A 176 -14.34 9.82 22.83
N LEU A 177 -13.46 10.11 23.79
CA LEU A 177 -12.01 9.93 23.66
C LEU A 177 -11.65 8.44 23.58
N LEU A 178 -12.31 7.58 24.36
CA LEU A 178 -12.16 6.14 24.32
C LEU A 178 -12.61 5.57 22.96
N ASN A 179 -13.76 6.00 22.46
CA ASN A 179 -14.27 5.64 21.14
C ASN A 179 -13.33 6.10 20.01
N GLN A 180 -12.77 7.31 20.10
CA GLN A 180 -11.80 7.82 19.13
C GLN A 180 -10.49 7.00 19.15
N LYS A 181 -9.97 6.68 20.34
CA LYS A 181 -8.80 5.81 20.51
C LYS A 181 -9.05 4.42 19.92
N SER A 182 -10.20 3.81 20.21
CA SER A 182 -10.60 2.50 19.69
C SER A 182 -10.68 2.49 18.15
N LYS A 183 -11.36 3.49 17.55
CA LYS A 183 -11.40 3.65 16.08
C LYS A 183 -10.01 3.80 15.48
N ARG A 184 -9.11 4.55 16.12
CA ARG A 184 -7.73 4.71 15.66
C ARG A 184 -6.95 3.40 15.71
N MET A 185 -7.08 2.65 16.80
CA MET A 185 -6.47 1.33 16.96
C MET A 185 -6.96 0.35 15.88
N GLN A 186 -8.26 0.31 15.63
CA GLN A 186 -8.85 -0.51 14.57
C GLN A 186 -8.34 -0.11 13.17
N ARG A 187 -8.19 1.19 12.89
CA ARG A 187 -7.61 1.66 11.61
C ARG A 187 -6.17 1.18 11.43
N VAL A 188 -5.35 1.24 12.49
CA VAL A 188 -3.96 0.76 12.44
C VAL A 188 -3.92 -0.76 12.26
N GLN A 189 -4.77 -1.51 12.96
CA GLN A 189 -4.88 -2.95 12.79
C GLN A 189 -5.26 -3.33 11.36
N ASN A 190 -6.30 -2.71 10.81
CA ASN A 190 -6.70 -2.91 9.41
C ASN A 190 -5.57 -2.55 8.43
N SER A 191 -4.74 -1.55 8.77
CA SER A 191 -3.58 -1.18 7.95
C SER A 191 -2.48 -2.24 8.00
N ILE A 192 -2.26 -2.91 9.13
CA ILE A 192 -1.33 -4.04 9.25
C ILE A 192 -1.78 -5.17 8.34
N ASP A 193 -3.04 -5.60 8.46
CA ASP A 193 -3.59 -6.73 7.70
C ASP A 193 -3.55 -6.45 6.18
N ARG A 194 -3.87 -5.22 5.76
CA ARG A 194 -3.78 -4.81 4.35
C ARG A 194 -2.35 -4.84 3.85
N LYS A 195 -1.39 -4.36 4.66
CA LYS A 195 0.04 -4.37 4.30
C LYS A 195 0.61 -5.78 4.24
N GLU A 196 0.22 -6.65 5.17
CA GLU A 196 0.58 -8.07 5.14
C GLU A 196 0.12 -8.73 3.84
N LYS A 197 -1.18 -8.62 3.51
CA LYS A 197 -1.74 -9.17 2.27
C LYS A 197 -1.07 -8.59 1.01
N SER A 198 -0.84 -7.28 0.98
CA SER A 198 -0.15 -6.63 -0.14
C SER A 198 1.24 -7.19 -0.38
N TRP A 199 2.02 -7.36 0.69
CA TRP A 199 3.37 -7.92 0.60
C TRP A 199 3.36 -9.39 0.19
N ASP A 200 2.40 -10.19 0.69
CA ASP A 200 2.27 -11.60 0.30
C ASP A 200 1.97 -11.75 -1.20
N ILE A 201 1.07 -10.92 -1.73
CA ILE A 201 0.78 -10.88 -3.17
C ILE A 201 2.04 -10.51 -3.96
N GLU A 202 2.81 -9.52 -3.52
CA GLU A 202 4.02 -9.05 -4.22
C GLU A 202 5.14 -10.10 -4.22
N ILE A 203 5.35 -10.77 -3.08
CA ILE A 203 6.31 -11.88 -2.95
C ILE A 203 5.88 -13.04 -3.85
N GLN A 204 4.60 -13.43 -3.82
CA GLN A 204 4.08 -14.51 -4.65
C GLN A 204 4.19 -14.20 -6.15
N ASN A 205 3.91 -12.96 -6.56
CA ASN A 205 4.10 -12.52 -7.95
C ASN A 205 5.57 -12.62 -8.38
N THR A 206 6.49 -12.26 -7.50
CA THR A 206 7.94 -12.35 -7.75
C THR A 206 8.40 -13.82 -7.83
N GLU A 207 7.88 -14.70 -6.98
CA GLU A 207 8.12 -16.15 -7.05
C GLU A 207 7.58 -16.76 -8.36
N ASN A 208 6.38 -16.36 -8.77
CA ASN A 208 5.80 -16.78 -10.04
C ASN A 208 6.64 -16.28 -11.23
N GLN A 209 7.15 -15.05 -11.18
CA GLN A 209 8.03 -14.52 -12.23
C GLN A 209 9.35 -15.29 -12.29
N LYS A 210 9.98 -15.59 -11.13
CA LYS A 210 11.17 -16.44 -11.04
C LYS A 210 10.95 -17.77 -11.75
N ASN A 211 9.87 -18.48 -11.39
CA ASN A 211 9.58 -19.80 -11.93
C ASN A 211 9.35 -19.75 -13.44
N ARG A 212 8.60 -18.76 -13.94
CA ARG A 212 8.37 -18.56 -15.37
C ARG A 212 9.68 -18.30 -16.14
N GLU A 213 10.57 -17.46 -15.61
CA GLU A 213 11.86 -17.19 -16.27
C GLU A 213 12.76 -18.43 -16.31
N ILE A 214 12.83 -19.18 -15.22
CA ILE A 214 13.61 -20.43 -15.16
C ILE A 214 13.05 -21.46 -16.14
N ASP A 215 11.73 -21.65 -16.17
CA ASP A 215 11.09 -22.58 -17.10
C ASP A 215 11.30 -22.18 -18.56
N ASN A 216 11.28 -20.89 -18.86
CA ASN A 216 11.60 -20.38 -20.20
C ASN A 216 13.05 -20.68 -20.57
N LEU A 217 14.01 -20.54 -19.64
CA LEU A 217 15.40 -20.89 -19.88
C LEU A 217 15.59 -22.40 -20.12
N LYS A 218 14.91 -23.25 -19.35
CA LYS A 218 14.92 -24.72 -19.55
C LYS A 218 14.38 -25.10 -20.92
N LYS A 219 13.24 -24.52 -21.34
CA LYS A 219 12.68 -24.73 -22.68
C LYS A 219 13.61 -24.25 -23.80
N CYS A 220 14.32 -23.15 -23.58
CA CYS A 220 15.34 -22.67 -24.52
C CYS A 220 16.55 -23.62 -24.59
N LYS A 221 17.02 -24.14 -23.45
CA LYS A 221 18.08 -25.17 -23.39
C LYS A 221 17.70 -26.39 -24.23
N GLU A 222 16.51 -26.94 -24.00
CA GLU A 222 16.00 -28.09 -24.77
C GLU A 222 15.89 -27.82 -26.27
N ARG A 223 15.42 -26.61 -26.64
CA ARG A 223 15.28 -26.23 -28.05
C ARG A 223 16.65 -26.13 -28.74
N ASP A 224 17.62 -25.50 -28.08
CA ASP A 224 18.96 -25.32 -28.63
C ASP A 224 19.71 -26.66 -28.74
N LEU A 225 19.54 -27.57 -27.77
CA LEU A 225 20.07 -28.94 -27.84
C LEU A 225 19.46 -29.71 -29.03
N LYS A 226 18.14 -29.72 -29.18
CA LYS A 226 17.48 -30.37 -30.33
C LYS A 226 17.92 -29.79 -31.67
N ARG A 227 18.11 -28.47 -31.72
CA ARG A 227 18.59 -27.78 -32.91
C ARG A 227 20.03 -28.22 -33.22
N PHE A 228 20.90 -28.26 -32.22
CA PHE A 228 22.26 -28.75 -32.36
C PHE A 228 22.30 -30.20 -32.83
N GLU A 229 21.53 -31.11 -32.22
CA GLU A 229 21.42 -32.51 -32.64
C GLU A 229 21.01 -32.64 -34.12
N SER A 230 20.02 -31.85 -34.54
CA SER A 230 19.54 -31.84 -35.93
C SER A 230 20.61 -31.30 -36.90
N GLU A 231 21.34 -30.26 -36.51
CA GLU A 231 22.44 -29.68 -37.31
C GLU A 231 23.64 -30.63 -37.36
N TRP A 232 23.98 -31.30 -36.26
CA TRP A 232 25.06 -32.27 -36.17
C TRP A 232 24.79 -33.52 -37.03
N ALA A 233 23.54 -34.01 -37.01
CA ALA A 233 23.13 -35.14 -37.85
C ALA A 233 23.18 -34.83 -39.36
N LYS A 234 22.91 -33.58 -39.75
CA LYS A 234 22.90 -33.14 -41.16
C LYS A 234 24.26 -32.68 -41.67
N SER A 235 25.14 -32.24 -40.77
CA SER A 235 26.44 -31.69 -41.17
C SER A 235 27.34 -32.78 -41.75
N PRO A 236 27.99 -32.54 -42.91
CA PRO A 236 28.97 -33.47 -43.43
C PRO A 236 30.11 -33.57 -42.42
N LYS A 237 30.21 -34.75 -41.76
CA LYS A 237 31.36 -35.08 -40.93
C LYS A 237 32.60 -35.03 -41.81
N GLN A 238 33.72 -34.55 -41.27
CA GLN A 238 34.96 -34.54 -42.04
C GLN A 238 35.22 -35.97 -42.57
N PRO A 239 35.69 -36.14 -43.81
CA PRO A 239 36.02 -37.48 -44.28
C PRO A 239 37.17 -38.02 -43.42
N PHE A 240 37.09 -39.30 -43.07
CA PHE A 240 38.20 -40.00 -42.41
C PHE A 240 39.47 -39.83 -43.26
N ARG A 241 40.51 -39.25 -42.68
CA ARG A 241 41.81 -39.08 -43.33
C ARG A 241 42.75 -40.15 -42.76
N PRO A 242 43.14 -41.16 -43.57
CA PRO A 242 44.10 -42.17 -43.16
C PRO A 242 45.39 -41.52 -42.68
N SER A 243 46.02 -42.04 -41.63
CA SER A 243 47.37 -41.58 -41.29
C SER A 243 48.37 -42.03 -42.34
N THR A 244 49.55 -41.40 -42.34
CA THR A 244 50.68 -41.83 -43.19
C THR A 244 51.07 -43.29 -42.93
N TYR A 245 50.93 -43.76 -41.69
CA TYR A 245 51.23 -45.15 -41.31
C TYR A 245 50.25 -46.14 -41.95
N LEU A 246 48.95 -45.81 -42.01
CA LEU A 246 47.96 -46.63 -42.69
C LEU A 246 48.17 -46.66 -44.21
N ILE A 247 48.53 -45.52 -44.80
CA ILE A 247 48.86 -45.44 -46.23
C ILE A 247 50.08 -46.31 -46.55
N ASP A 248 51.13 -46.25 -45.72
CA ASP A 248 52.34 -47.05 -45.91
C ASP A 248 52.10 -48.56 -45.66
N ALA A 249 51.24 -48.92 -44.71
CA ALA A 249 50.81 -50.30 -44.51
C ALA A 249 50.07 -50.86 -45.73
N LYS A 250 49.16 -50.07 -46.32
CA LYS A 250 48.46 -50.45 -47.57
C LYS A 250 49.41 -50.57 -48.76
N ARG A 251 50.39 -49.69 -48.89
CA ARG A 251 51.44 -49.80 -49.91
C ARG A 251 52.27 -51.07 -49.76
N LYS A 252 52.57 -51.51 -48.53
CA LYS A 252 53.25 -52.78 -48.26
C LYS A 252 52.41 -53.99 -48.68
N VAL A 253 51.09 -53.95 -48.44
CA VAL A 253 50.16 -54.97 -48.94
C VAL A 253 50.22 -55.06 -50.46
N ASP A 254 50.12 -53.93 -51.16
CA ASP A 254 50.21 -53.89 -52.62
C ASP A 254 51.56 -54.40 -53.14
N PHE A 255 52.65 -54.06 -52.45
CA PHE A 255 53.99 -54.54 -52.77
C PHE A 255 54.12 -56.06 -52.64
N TYR A 256 53.68 -56.66 -51.53
CA TYR A 256 53.74 -58.12 -51.35
C TYR A 256 52.78 -58.88 -52.26
N LYS A 257 51.64 -58.27 -52.60
CA LYS A 257 50.70 -58.79 -53.59
C LYS A 257 51.33 -58.88 -54.98
N ASN A 258 52.06 -57.85 -55.39
CA ASN A 258 52.78 -57.84 -56.67
C ASN A 258 53.97 -58.81 -56.72
N LEU A 259 54.51 -59.20 -55.56
CA LEU A 259 55.60 -60.17 -55.43
C LEU A 259 55.11 -61.62 -55.24
N GLU A 260 53.79 -61.87 -55.23
CA GLU A 260 53.18 -63.19 -55.02
C GLU A 260 53.65 -63.93 -53.75
N ARG A 261 54.06 -63.18 -52.71
CA ARG A 261 54.48 -63.77 -51.43
C ARG A 261 53.28 -63.91 -50.49
N CYS A 262 52.64 -65.08 -50.48
CA CYS A 262 51.42 -65.33 -49.71
C CYS A 262 51.57 -65.08 -48.19
N ASP A 263 52.58 -65.66 -47.54
CA ASP A 263 52.71 -65.57 -46.07
C ASP A 263 52.94 -64.11 -45.59
N ALA A 264 53.83 -63.39 -46.29
CA ALA A 264 54.11 -61.99 -45.98
C ALA A 264 52.94 -61.05 -46.33
N LEU A 265 52.12 -61.41 -47.33
CA LEU A 265 50.91 -60.69 -47.68
C LEU A 265 49.84 -60.80 -46.60
N ASP A 266 49.62 -62.01 -46.06
CA ASP A 266 48.62 -62.24 -45.01
C ASP A 266 48.97 -61.48 -43.71
N GLU A 267 50.25 -61.47 -43.32
CA GLU A 267 50.72 -60.68 -42.18
C GLU A 267 50.55 -59.17 -42.40
N ALA A 268 50.94 -58.68 -43.59
CA ALA A 268 50.79 -57.26 -43.94
C ALA A 268 49.32 -56.84 -44.02
N LEU A 269 48.44 -57.70 -44.54
CA LEU A 269 46.99 -57.49 -44.60
C LEU A 269 46.39 -57.38 -43.21
N LYS A 270 46.73 -58.31 -42.31
CA LYS A 270 46.25 -58.28 -40.93
C LYS A 270 46.70 -57.00 -40.22
N ALA A 271 47.98 -56.65 -40.32
CA ALA A 271 48.51 -55.43 -39.72
C ALA A 271 47.85 -54.16 -40.27
N ALA A 272 47.58 -54.09 -41.59
CA ALA A 272 46.89 -52.96 -42.20
C ALA A 272 45.43 -52.85 -41.76
N ASN A 273 44.71 -53.98 -41.66
CA ASN A 273 43.32 -54.02 -41.22
C ASN A 273 43.17 -53.66 -39.74
N ASP A 274 44.05 -54.17 -38.87
CA ASP A 274 44.06 -53.85 -37.45
C ASP A 274 44.32 -52.35 -37.22
N LEU A 275 45.27 -51.77 -37.98
CA LEU A 275 45.60 -50.35 -37.92
C LEU A 275 44.46 -49.48 -38.50
N GLU A 276 43.80 -49.92 -39.58
CA GLU A 276 42.61 -49.25 -40.11
C GLU A 276 41.45 -49.26 -39.12
N ALA A 277 41.21 -50.39 -38.46
CA ALA A 277 40.17 -50.51 -37.43
C ALA A 277 40.46 -49.58 -36.25
N LYS A 278 41.72 -49.51 -35.81
CA LYS A 278 42.15 -48.62 -34.72
C LYS A 278 41.98 -47.14 -35.10
N GLU A 279 42.47 -46.71 -36.25
CA GLU A 279 42.34 -45.32 -36.68
C GLU A 279 40.88 -44.90 -36.91
N LYS A 280 40.04 -45.79 -37.45
CA LYS A 280 38.60 -45.54 -37.58
C LYS A 280 37.92 -45.41 -36.24
N LYS A 281 38.31 -46.22 -35.26
CA LYS A 281 37.81 -46.12 -33.88
C LYS A 281 38.25 -44.80 -33.24
N ASP A 282 39.52 -44.46 -33.30
CA ASP A 282 40.05 -43.19 -32.75
C ASP A 282 39.35 -41.97 -33.39
N TYR A 283 39.02 -42.06 -34.69
CA TYR A 283 38.26 -41.03 -35.38
C TYR A 283 36.81 -40.92 -34.88
N GLN A 284 36.13 -42.04 -34.65
CA GLN A 284 34.79 -42.06 -34.06
C GLN A 284 34.80 -41.48 -32.64
N ASP A 285 35.76 -41.91 -31.81
CA ASP A 285 35.93 -41.41 -30.44
C ASP A 285 36.17 -39.89 -30.43
N HIS A 286 36.96 -39.37 -31.38
CA HIS A 286 37.14 -37.93 -31.55
C HIS A 286 35.84 -37.19 -31.90
N LEU A 287 35.04 -37.72 -32.83
CA LEU A 287 33.76 -37.13 -33.19
C LEU A 287 32.77 -37.13 -32.01
N ASP A 288 32.73 -38.21 -31.23
CA ASP A 288 31.88 -38.30 -30.06
C ASP A 288 32.33 -37.34 -28.96
N LEU A 289 33.64 -37.16 -28.79
CA LEU A 289 34.20 -36.17 -27.87
C LEU A 289 33.86 -34.73 -28.30
N GLU A 290 33.93 -34.42 -29.60
CA GLU A 290 33.53 -33.10 -30.12
C GLU A 290 32.03 -32.86 -29.93
N TYR A 291 31.19 -33.86 -30.20
CA TYR A 291 29.75 -33.82 -29.94
C TYR A 291 29.46 -33.51 -28.47
N ASN A 292 30.02 -34.32 -27.57
CA ASN A 292 29.81 -34.18 -26.13
C ASN A 292 30.31 -32.83 -25.60
N ARG A 293 31.45 -32.34 -26.11
CA ARG A 293 31.96 -31.01 -25.75
C ARG A 293 30.98 -29.91 -26.13
N ARG A 294 30.45 -29.92 -27.37
CA ARG A 294 29.51 -28.89 -27.82
C ARG A 294 28.17 -28.97 -27.09
N CYS A 295 27.67 -30.16 -26.82
CA CYS A 295 26.51 -30.35 -25.93
C CYS A 295 26.78 -29.74 -24.55
N GLY A 296 27.93 -30.06 -23.93
CA GLY A 296 28.34 -29.53 -22.64
C GLY A 296 28.46 -28.00 -22.62
N ASP A 297 28.96 -27.38 -23.69
CA ASP A 297 29.03 -25.92 -23.82
C ASP A 297 27.63 -25.28 -23.84
N ILE A 298 26.65 -25.89 -24.52
CA ILE A 298 25.25 -25.44 -24.53
C ILE A 298 24.65 -25.61 -23.13
N GLU A 299 24.83 -26.76 -22.50
CA GLU A 299 24.32 -27.04 -21.16
C GLU A 299 24.87 -26.07 -20.14
N SER A 300 26.19 -25.91 -20.09
CA SER A 300 26.87 -24.99 -19.17
C SER A 300 26.40 -23.55 -19.34
N LYS A 301 26.22 -23.08 -20.58
CA LYS A 301 25.70 -21.74 -20.86
C LYS A 301 24.32 -21.51 -20.24
N TYR A 302 23.41 -22.49 -20.32
CA TYR A 302 22.07 -22.36 -19.76
C TYR A 302 22.05 -22.57 -18.25
N ASP A 303 22.83 -23.51 -17.73
CA ASP A 303 22.89 -23.80 -16.29
C ASP A 303 23.49 -22.62 -15.52
N ASN A 304 24.52 -21.97 -16.07
CA ASN A 304 25.06 -20.73 -15.52
C ASN A 304 24.00 -19.61 -15.50
N ARG A 305 23.24 -19.43 -16.58
CA ARG A 305 22.16 -18.42 -16.64
C ARG A 305 21.03 -18.71 -15.67
N ILE A 306 20.65 -19.99 -15.51
CA ILE A 306 19.64 -20.41 -14.54
C ILE A 306 20.15 -20.12 -13.13
N SER A 307 21.40 -20.47 -12.80
CA SER A 307 22.01 -20.20 -11.50
C SER A 307 22.09 -18.70 -11.18
N GLU A 308 22.50 -17.88 -12.14
CA GLU A 308 22.49 -16.40 -12.01
C GLU A 308 21.09 -15.86 -11.73
N LYS A 309 20.06 -16.40 -12.40
CA LYS A 309 18.68 -15.99 -12.18
C LYS A 309 18.14 -16.47 -10.83
N GLU A 310 18.45 -17.70 -10.45
CA GLU A 310 18.07 -18.25 -9.14
C GLU A 310 18.66 -17.43 -8.00
N THR A 311 19.94 -17.11 -8.06
CA THR A 311 20.61 -16.28 -7.05
C THR A 311 20.05 -14.85 -7.03
N PHE A 312 19.82 -14.23 -8.19
CA PHE A 312 19.18 -12.92 -8.29
C PHE A 312 17.81 -12.88 -7.61
N TYR A 313 16.92 -13.81 -7.95
CA TYR A 313 15.57 -13.85 -7.40
C TYR A 313 15.56 -14.24 -5.92
N THR A 314 16.43 -15.15 -5.50
CA THR A 314 16.54 -15.53 -4.07
C THR A 314 16.97 -14.34 -3.22
N ASN A 315 17.96 -13.57 -3.68
CA ASN A 315 18.39 -12.33 -3.01
C ASN A 315 17.27 -11.28 -2.99
N THR A 316 16.51 -11.17 -4.07
CA THR A 316 15.40 -10.21 -4.18
C THR A 316 14.26 -10.57 -3.23
N LEU A 317 13.83 -11.83 -3.22
CA LEU A 317 12.80 -12.35 -2.32
C LEU A 317 13.22 -12.21 -0.85
N GLN A 318 14.49 -12.46 -0.52
CA GLN A 318 14.99 -12.27 0.84
C GLN A 318 14.92 -10.80 1.26
N ARG A 319 15.31 -9.87 0.37
CA ARG A 319 15.17 -8.42 0.64
C ARG A 319 13.71 -8.02 0.84
N MET A 320 12.80 -8.54 0.02
CA MET A 320 11.38 -8.27 0.16
C MET A 320 10.82 -8.80 1.47
N ARG A 321 11.20 -10.01 1.90
CA ARG A 321 10.80 -10.59 3.19
C ARG A 321 11.30 -9.75 4.37
N ASN A 322 12.56 -9.31 4.33
CA ASN A 322 13.10 -8.42 5.35
C ASN A 322 12.39 -7.06 5.37
N GLN A 323 12.05 -6.50 4.20
CA GLN A 323 11.31 -5.24 4.10
C GLN A 323 9.87 -5.39 4.63
N LYS A 324 9.17 -6.48 4.25
CA LYS A 324 7.86 -6.85 4.79
C LYS A 324 7.90 -6.86 6.31
N GLU A 325 8.86 -7.58 6.90
CA GLU A 325 8.99 -7.70 8.34
C GLU A 325 9.28 -6.34 9.01
N SER A 326 10.19 -5.54 8.44
CA SER A 326 10.49 -4.19 8.93
C SER A 326 9.25 -3.28 8.94
N ASP A 327 8.51 -3.25 7.83
CA ASP A 327 7.31 -2.42 7.69
C ASP A 327 6.21 -2.86 8.66
N ILE A 328 5.93 -4.17 8.74
CA ILE A 328 4.95 -4.73 9.68
C ILE A 328 5.36 -4.44 11.12
N ASN A 329 6.62 -4.65 11.47
CA ASN A 329 7.11 -4.39 12.83
C ASN A 329 7.02 -2.91 13.20
N SER A 330 7.22 -2.00 12.24
CA SER A 330 7.03 -0.56 12.48
C SER A 330 5.57 -0.22 12.81
N LEU A 331 4.62 -0.85 12.12
CA LEU A 331 3.18 -0.68 12.38
C LEU A 331 2.75 -1.35 13.68
N LYS A 332 3.24 -2.56 13.97
CA LYS A 332 2.99 -3.26 15.25
C LYS A 332 3.53 -2.49 16.44
N LYS A 333 4.72 -1.88 16.33
CA LYS A 333 5.23 -0.96 17.36
C LYS A 333 4.33 0.27 17.54
N GLY A 334 3.81 0.82 16.44
CA GLY A 334 2.83 1.90 16.49
C GLY A 334 1.52 1.49 17.17
N LEU A 335 1.03 0.28 16.91
CA LEU A 335 -0.13 -0.30 17.57
C LEU A 335 0.13 -0.51 19.06
N ALA A 336 1.23 -1.15 19.43
CA ALA A 336 1.61 -1.39 20.82
C ALA A 336 1.77 -0.08 21.62
N PHE A 337 2.27 0.98 20.99
CA PHE A 337 2.32 2.31 21.60
C PHE A 337 0.92 2.88 21.87
N LEU A 338 -0.01 2.71 20.92
CA LEU A 338 -1.41 3.13 21.09
C LEU A 338 -2.13 2.32 22.16
N GLU A 339 -1.91 1.00 22.20
CA GLU A 339 -2.44 0.09 23.22
C GLU A 339 -1.91 0.43 24.61
N SER A 340 -0.61 0.65 24.74
CA SER A 340 0.01 1.04 26.01
C SER A 340 -0.57 2.37 26.51
N ARG A 341 -0.78 3.34 25.63
CA ARG A 341 -1.42 4.64 25.96
C ARG A 341 -2.95 4.54 26.15
N HIS A 342 -3.57 3.48 25.67
CA HIS A 342 -4.97 3.18 25.95
C HIS A 342 -5.12 2.57 27.35
N LEU A 343 -4.20 1.69 27.74
CA LEU A 343 -4.13 1.02 29.04
C LEU A 343 -3.73 1.94 30.20
N MET A 344 -2.86 2.94 29.98
CA MET A 344 -2.44 3.88 31.02
C MET A 344 -3.50 4.92 31.44
N GLY A 345 -4.76 4.71 31.07
CA GLY A 345 -5.85 5.61 31.45
C GLY A 345 -5.84 6.94 30.69
N VAL A 346 -6.98 7.60 30.66
CA VAL A 346 -7.05 9.02 30.31
C VAL A 346 -6.49 9.74 31.53
N ASP A 347 -5.32 10.38 31.43
CA ASP A 347 -4.86 11.30 32.48
C ASP A 347 -6.02 12.27 32.79
N GLU A 348 -6.61 12.11 33.97
CA GLU A 348 -7.74 12.93 34.45
C GLU A 348 -7.41 14.43 34.44
N SER A 349 -6.12 14.79 34.38
CA SER A 349 -5.62 16.16 34.36
C SER A 349 -5.71 16.88 33.01
N MET A 350 -6.17 16.24 31.93
CA MET A 350 -6.21 16.88 30.60
C MET A 350 -7.62 17.12 30.03
N ILE A 351 -8.69 16.89 30.81
CA ILE A 351 -10.05 17.21 30.40
C ILE A 351 -10.38 18.65 30.81
N VAL A 352 -9.80 19.61 30.11
CA VAL A 352 -10.36 20.96 30.10
C VAL A 352 -11.59 20.89 29.19
N VAL A 353 -12.79 20.88 29.80
CA VAL A 353 -14.05 21.01 29.07
C VAL A 353 -14.14 22.45 28.56
N GLU A 354 -13.45 22.75 27.46
CA GLU A 354 -13.78 23.93 26.65
C GLU A 354 -15.01 23.56 25.82
N ASP A 355 -16.14 24.20 26.12
CA ASP A 355 -17.35 24.23 25.30
C ASP A 355 -17.02 24.92 23.96
N LYS A 356 -16.34 24.20 23.06
CA LYS A 356 -16.24 24.57 21.65
C LYS A 356 -17.27 23.76 20.90
N SER A 357 -18.47 24.32 20.83
CA SER A 357 -19.44 24.02 19.81
C SER A 357 -18.87 24.44 18.45
N SER A 358 -18.10 23.57 17.84
CA SER A 358 -17.74 23.70 16.43
C SER A 358 -17.84 22.32 15.80
N ASP A 359 -18.92 22.15 15.04
CA ASP A 359 -18.95 21.27 13.89
C ASP A 359 -17.77 21.65 13.00
N GLU A 360 -16.59 21.08 13.27
CA GLU A 360 -15.49 21.10 12.34
C GLU A 360 -15.23 19.69 11.84
N GLU A 361 -15.22 19.63 10.52
CA GLU A 361 -15.09 18.47 9.70
C GLU A 361 -13.86 17.63 10.05
N ASP A 362 -14.01 16.35 9.76
CA ASP A 362 -13.05 15.25 9.78
C ASP A 362 -11.79 15.57 8.95
N SER A 363 -10.94 16.48 9.44
CA SER A 363 -9.64 16.73 8.82
C SER A 363 -8.69 15.59 9.17
N SER A 364 -8.54 14.74 8.18
CA SER A 364 -7.68 13.57 8.18
C SER A 364 -6.23 14.05 8.07
N GLN A 365 -5.61 14.40 9.19
CA GLN A 365 -4.15 14.56 9.26
C GLN A 365 -3.54 13.56 10.24
N LEU A 366 -2.94 12.53 9.66
CA LEU A 366 -1.92 11.72 10.33
C LEU A 366 -0.75 12.64 10.74
N PRO A 367 -0.10 12.40 11.89
CA PRO A 367 1.08 13.16 12.26
C PRO A 367 2.17 12.98 11.19
N PRO A 368 2.94 14.03 10.85
CA PRO A 368 4.01 13.93 9.87
C PRO A 368 5.12 13.04 10.43
N LEU A 369 5.30 11.87 9.82
CA LEU A 369 6.53 11.11 9.97
C LEU A 369 7.63 11.84 9.20
N SER A 370 8.65 12.28 9.93
CA SER A 370 10.03 12.66 9.58
C SER A 370 10.41 12.86 8.09
N PRO A 371 11.18 13.92 7.75
CA PRO A 371 11.45 14.32 6.38
C PRO A 371 12.32 13.31 5.62
N LYS A 372 11.82 12.80 4.50
CA LYS A 372 12.64 12.19 3.43
C LYS A 372 13.16 13.29 2.49
N PRO A 373 14.36 13.13 1.92
CA PRO A 373 14.98 14.14 1.06
C PRO A 373 14.28 14.20 -0.30
N ASN A 374 14.06 15.43 -0.77
CA ASN A 374 13.50 15.78 -2.06
C ASN A 374 14.21 15.11 -3.24
N THR A 375 13.47 14.33 -4.02
CA THR A 375 13.76 14.10 -5.44
C THR A 375 12.58 14.64 -6.24
N SER A 376 12.73 15.85 -6.74
CA SER A 376 11.84 16.47 -7.71
C SER A 376 12.02 15.79 -9.07
N SER A 377 10.96 15.18 -9.60
CA SER A 377 10.83 14.85 -11.01
C SER A 377 9.72 15.70 -11.60
N GLN A 378 10.09 16.89 -12.11
CA GLN A 378 9.31 17.55 -13.15
C GLN A 378 9.83 17.13 -14.54
N PRO A 379 8.95 17.10 -15.55
CA PRO A 379 9.28 16.61 -16.88
C PRO A 379 9.91 17.70 -17.76
N SER A 380 11.00 17.37 -18.44
CA SER A 380 11.64 18.26 -19.42
C SER A 380 10.86 18.30 -20.74
N PRO A 381 10.69 19.47 -21.39
CA PRO A 381 10.31 19.56 -22.80
C PRO A 381 11.56 19.42 -23.70
N PRO A 382 11.39 19.08 -24.99
CA PRO A 382 12.52 18.87 -25.89
C PRO A 382 12.95 20.18 -26.58
N ARG A 383 14.25 20.37 -26.80
CA ARG A 383 14.71 21.04 -28.04
C ARG A 383 16.18 20.81 -28.37
N GLU A 384 16.37 20.62 -29.67
CA GLU A 384 17.61 20.55 -30.41
C GLU A 384 18.43 21.85 -30.35
N ALA A 385 19.75 21.66 -30.41
CA ALA A 385 20.79 22.42 -31.10
C ALA A 385 20.96 23.95 -30.89
N ARG A 386 22.26 24.31 -30.73
CA ARG A 386 22.92 25.62 -30.98
C ARG A 386 22.68 26.69 -29.91
N THR A 387 23.65 27.42 -29.34
CA THR A 387 25.06 27.69 -29.66
C THR A 387 25.73 28.21 -28.37
N THR A 388 27.00 27.86 -28.12
CA THR A 388 27.79 28.35 -26.99
C THR A 388 28.44 29.71 -27.33
N GLN A 389 28.09 30.77 -26.59
CA GLN A 389 28.89 31.98 -26.49
C GLN A 389 29.57 32.07 -25.12
N ARG A 390 30.91 32.14 -25.18
CA ARG A 390 31.83 32.43 -24.07
C ARG A 390 31.69 33.89 -23.63
N SER A 391 31.78 34.14 -22.33
CA SER A 391 32.61 35.23 -21.77
C SER A 391 32.90 34.97 -20.28
N PRO A 392 34.12 35.28 -19.80
CA PRO A 392 34.55 35.00 -18.41
C PRO A 392 34.53 36.27 -17.54
N ARG A 393 34.25 36.13 -16.23
CA ARG A 393 34.70 37.12 -15.24
C ARG A 393 34.78 36.58 -13.81
N ARG A 394 36.03 36.50 -13.34
CA ARG A 394 36.62 36.85 -12.02
C ARG A 394 35.93 36.42 -10.70
N THR A 395 36.78 35.79 -9.89
CA THR A 395 36.73 35.44 -8.45
C THR A 395 36.55 36.66 -7.51
N PRO A 396 36.26 36.44 -6.20
CA PRO A 396 37.37 36.32 -5.24
C PRO A 396 37.20 35.25 -4.14
N HIS A 397 38.35 34.84 -3.62
CA HIS A 397 38.59 34.03 -2.43
C HIS A 397 37.91 34.55 -1.16
N THR A 398 37.45 33.63 -0.29
CA THR A 398 37.74 33.69 1.17
C THR A 398 37.58 32.33 1.85
N ALA A 399 38.62 32.01 2.64
CA ALA A 399 38.62 31.32 3.93
C ALA A 399 38.20 29.83 4.03
N ARG A 400 39.24 28.98 4.08
CA ARG A 400 39.28 27.72 4.85
C ARG A 400 39.04 27.99 6.34
N THR A 401 38.15 27.21 6.95
CA THR A 401 38.27 26.82 8.37
C THR A 401 38.23 25.29 8.46
N PRO A 402 39.18 24.65 9.19
CA PRO A 402 39.25 23.21 9.34
C PRO A 402 38.27 22.74 10.43
N ARG A 403 37.40 21.78 10.13
CA ARG A 403 36.63 21.06 11.16
C ARG A 403 37.45 19.87 11.66
N SER A 404 37.66 19.84 12.98
CA SER A 404 38.34 18.82 13.75
C SER A 404 37.82 17.39 13.51
N PRO A 405 38.68 16.37 13.65
CA PRO A 405 38.26 14.98 13.66
C PRO A 405 37.50 14.67 14.95
N ARG A 406 36.26 14.17 14.82
CA ARG A 406 35.54 13.56 15.95
C ARG A 406 36.17 12.20 16.25
N SER A 407 36.76 12.07 17.43
CA SER A 407 37.16 10.80 18.03
C SER A 407 35.94 9.88 18.20
N PRO A 408 36.05 8.57 17.96
CA PRO A 408 35.01 7.62 18.29
C PRO A 408 34.93 7.44 19.81
N ARG A 409 33.72 7.59 20.34
CA ARG A 409 33.35 7.33 21.73
C ARG A 409 33.40 5.81 21.95
N ILE A 410 34.40 5.35 22.68
CA ILE A 410 34.53 3.96 23.13
C ILE A 410 33.46 3.76 24.21
N ALA A 411 32.44 2.96 23.91
CA ALA A 411 31.56 2.40 24.91
C ALA A 411 32.23 1.12 25.43
N ASN A 412 32.73 1.21 26.67
CA ASN A 412 33.21 0.06 27.41
C ASN A 412 32.01 -0.82 27.76
N ASN A 413 32.02 -2.07 27.28
CA ASN A 413 31.51 -3.30 27.93
C ASN A 413 31.20 -4.38 26.88
N GLU A 414 32.22 -4.90 26.19
CA GLU A 414 32.16 -6.23 25.56
C GLU A 414 33.55 -6.90 25.64
N PRO A 415 33.64 -8.22 25.88
CA PRO A 415 34.90 -8.92 26.12
C PRO A 415 35.82 -8.99 24.88
N GLU A 416 37.10 -8.79 25.16
CA GLU A 416 38.21 -8.42 24.26
C GLU A 416 38.75 -9.53 23.35
N TYR A 417 37.89 -10.40 22.78
CA TYR A 417 38.37 -11.52 21.95
C TYR A 417 37.81 -11.65 20.53
N GLN A 418 36.96 -10.72 20.06
CA GLN A 418 36.41 -10.78 18.68
C GLN A 418 36.74 -9.58 17.78
N LEU A 419 37.45 -8.56 18.28
CA LEU A 419 37.75 -7.32 17.54
C LEU A 419 39.07 -7.31 16.77
N THR A 420 39.94 -8.31 16.93
CA THR A 420 41.25 -8.35 16.25
C THR A 420 41.13 -8.84 14.80
N GLU A 421 40.19 -9.74 14.50
CA GLU A 421 39.99 -10.27 13.16
C GLU A 421 39.47 -9.23 12.15
N SER A 422 38.58 -8.34 12.59
CA SER A 422 37.99 -7.31 11.72
C SER A 422 39.03 -6.25 11.33
N ARG A 423 39.95 -5.92 12.25
CA ARG A 423 41.04 -4.98 12.00
C ARG A 423 42.09 -5.55 11.04
N ALA A 424 42.47 -6.82 11.19
CA ALA A 424 43.40 -7.48 10.28
C ALA A 424 42.83 -7.57 8.85
N LYS A 425 41.54 -7.96 8.72
CA LYS A 425 40.83 -8.01 7.43
C LYS A 425 40.71 -6.62 6.78
N PHE A 426 40.52 -5.56 7.57
CA PHE A 426 40.49 -4.18 7.08
C PHE A 426 41.86 -3.70 6.58
N VAL A 427 42.94 -4.01 7.31
CA VAL A 427 44.32 -3.67 6.90
C VAL A 427 44.69 -4.41 5.61
N GLN A 428 44.34 -5.70 5.49
CA GLN A 428 44.56 -6.48 4.27
C GLN A 428 43.80 -5.91 3.07
N ARG A 429 42.51 -5.53 3.22
CA ARG A 429 41.75 -4.88 2.14
C ARG A 429 42.38 -3.57 1.70
N ARG A 430 42.91 -2.78 2.64
CA ARG A 430 43.55 -1.49 2.33
C ARG A 430 44.88 -1.69 1.58
N ALA A 431 45.68 -2.67 1.98
CA ALA A 431 46.92 -3.04 1.30
C ALA A 431 46.65 -3.57 -0.12
N TYR A 432 45.65 -4.43 -0.29
CA TYR A 432 45.25 -4.96 -1.59
C TYR A 432 44.77 -3.86 -2.55
N ASN A 433 43.93 -2.94 -2.07
CA ASN A 433 43.50 -1.79 -2.88
C ASN A 433 44.69 -0.89 -3.24
N TYR A 434 45.65 -0.67 -2.34
CA TYR A 434 46.84 0.13 -2.64
C TYR A 434 47.69 -0.49 -3.76
N LEU A 435 47.84 -1.82 -3.78
CA LEU A 435 48.54 -2.54 -4.86
C LEU A 435 47.81 -2.46 -6.21
N LEU A 436 46.48 -2.53 -6.21
CA LEU A 436 45.67 -2.38 -7.42
C LEU A 436 45.82 -0.99 -8.05
N TYR A 437 45.74 0.06 -7.24
CA TYR A 437 45.81 1.44 -7.73
C TYR A 437 47.23 1.92 -8.07
N THR A 438 48.26 1.31 -7.49
CA THR A 438 49.67 1.63 -7.85
C THR A 438 50.12 0.90 -9.11
N ARG A 439 49.64 -0.31 -9.40
CA ARG A 439 49.95 -1.01 -10.67
C ARG A 439 49.27 -0.39 -11.89
N ALA A 440 48.09 0.22 -11.74
CA ALA A 440 47.37 0.85 -12.86
C ALA A 440 48.03 2.13 -13.42
N ASN A 441 49.03 2.70 -12.72
CA ASN A 441 49.67 3.97 -13.09
C ASN A 441 51.12 3.83 -13.59
N VAL A 442 51.65 2.62 -13.76
CA VAL A 442 52.98 2.43 -14.36
C VAL A 442 52.85 2.41 -15.88
N LYS A 443 53.00 3.58 -16.52
CA LYS A 443 53.22 3.68 -17.97
C LYS A 443 54.50 2.90 -18.32
N SER A 444 54.37 1.91 -19.19
CA SER A 444 55.49 1.17 -19.77
C SER A 444 56.43 2.11 -20.54
N PRO A 445 57.76 2.00 -20.39
CA PRO A 445 58.70 2.81 -21.15
C PRO A 445 58.67 2.39 -22.61
N SER A 446 58.39 3.38 -23.47
CA SER A 446 58.51 3.31 -24.93
C SER A 446 59.94 2.87 -25.31
N LYS A 447 60.05 1.76 -26.04
CA LYS A 447 61.29 1.37 -26.73
C LYS A 447 61.55 2.39 -27.84
N ARG A 448 62.60 3.18 -27.71
CA ARG A 448 63.24 3.87 -28.85
C ARG A 448 64.00 2.84 -29.66
N VAL A 449 63.63 2.71 -30.92
CA VAL A 449 64.49 2.14 -31.97
C VAL A 449 65.58 3.19 -32.24
N VAL A 450 66.83 2.77 -32.17
CA VAL A 450 67.99 3.53 -32.66
C VAL A 450 68.53 2.72 -33.82
N ASP A 451 68.77 3.41 -34.93
CA ASP A 451 69.36 2.91 -36.18
C ASP A 451 70.70 2.19 -35.99
#